data_AF-A0A5C6CNB5-F1
#
_entry.id   AF-A0A5C6CNB5-F1
#
_cell.length_a   1.000
_cell.length_b   1.000
_cell.length_c   1.000
_cell.angle_alpha   90.00
_cell.angle_beta   90.00
_cell.angle_gamma   90.00
#
_symmetry.space_group_name_H-M   'P 1'
#
loop_
_entity.id
_entity.type
_entity.pdbx_description
1 polymer ?
#
loop_
_entity_poly.entity_id
_entity_poly.type
_entity_poly.pdbx_seq_one_letter_code
_entity_poly.pdbx_strand_id
1 'polypeptide(L)'
;MSRIVNRGFTCEHRLYVVLDGSDALRGAVVAFFADAVVQRCLVHKERNIKGKLSKRHWGELSRLFTRLRSVQGIEAAEEVFGELKSFLKPINAEAYRSLHEAGDDLLALHRLDVPSTLHRSLLSTNAIENSFLNTRRKLGRVTRFRAETDQASRWLSYALLEAEKGFRRISGHSSLPALIAALARPIAVSK
;
A
#
# COMPACT_ATOMS: atom_id res chain seq x y z
N MET A 1 15.53 2.85 -8.51
CA MET A 1 15.19 4.24 -8.12
C MET A 1 16.08 5.31 -8.75
N SER A 2 17.25 4.96 -9.31
CA SER A 2 18.18 5.89 -10.00
C SER A 2 17.50 6.85 -10.99
N ARG A 3 16.56 6.38 -11.82
CA ARG A 3 15.85 7.25 -12.78
C ARG A 3 15.09 8.40 -12.14
N ILE A 4 14.51 8.22 -10.95
CA ILE A 4 13.72 9.25 -10.26
C ILE A 4 14.67 10.25 -9.57
N VAL A 5 15.73 9.74 -8.93
CA VAL A 5 16.80 10.56 -8.34
C VAL A 5 17.49 11.42 -9.41
N ASN A 6 17.84 10.84 -10.56
CA ASN A 6 18.46 11.56 -11.68
C ASN A 6 17.53 12.63 -12.29
N ARG A 7 16.22 12.54 -12.06
CA ARG A 7 15.23 13.56 -12.46
C ARG A 7 15.07 14.67 -11.40
N GLY A 8 15.92 14.70 -10.38
CA GLY A 8 15.92 15.72 -9.34
C GLY A 8 15.02 15.43 -8.14
N PHE A 9 14.49 14.20 -8.01
CA PHE A 9 13.77 13.85 -6.79
C PHE A 9 14.76 13.71 -5.63
N THR A 10 14.67 14.65 -4.70
CA THR A 10 15.34 14.60 -3.40
C THR A 10 14.29 14.43 -2.31
N CYS A 11 14.69 13.83 -1.18
CA CYS A 11 13.82 13.74 -0.03
C CYS A 11 14.52 14.32 1.19
N GLU A 12 14.00 15.46 1.68
CA GLU A 12 14.45 16.09 2.92
C GLU A 12 13.86 15.42 4.16
N HIS A 13 12.86 14.57 3.97
CA HIS A 13 12.16 13.85 5.02
C HIS A 13 12.25 12.35 4.79
N ARG A 14 12.25 11.61 5.90
CA ARG A 14 12.07 10.16 5.88
C ARG A 14 10.78 9.80 5.13
N LEU A 15 10.86 8.83 4.23
CA LEU A 15 9.72 8.44 3.38
C LEU A 15 8.77 7.46 4.08
N TYR A 16 7.47 7.61 3.80
CA TYR A 16 6.48 6.55 3.98
C TYR A 16 6.16 5.94 2.62
N VAL A 17 6.37 4.62 2.48
CA VAL A 17 6.26 3.91 1.20
C VAL A 17 5.31 2.74 1.34
N VAL A 18 4.26 2.70 0.51
CA VAL A 18 3.32 1.58 0.47
C VAL A 18 3.67 0.65 -0.70
N LEU A 19 3.95 -0.63 -0.40
CA LEU A 19 4.31 -1.65 -1.40
C LEU A 19 3.31 -2.81 -1.42
N ASP A 20 3.12 -3.44 -2.57
CA ASP A 20 2.23 -4.59 -2.75
C ASP A 20 2.81 -5.91 -2.22
N GLY A 21 4.14 -5.96 -2.05
CA GLY A 21 4.87 -7.13 -1.59
C GLY A 21 6.03 -7.59 -2.44
N SER A 22 6.38 -6.87 -3.50
CA SER A 22 7.57 -7.20 -4.28
C SER A 22 8.85 -7.01 -3.46
N ASP A 23 9.59 -8.10 -3.22
CA ASP A 23 10.90 -8.07 -2.57
C ASP A 23 11.91 -7.21 -3.34
N ALA A 24 11.84 -7.25 -4.68
CA ALA A 24 12.68 -6.42 -5.53
C ALA A 24 12.38 -4.92 -5.33
N LEU A 25 11.11 -4.53 -5.19
CA LEU A 25 10.75 -3.14 -4.88
C LEU A 25 11.17 -2.75 -3.47
N ARG A 26 10.98 -3.64 -2.49
CA ARG A 26 11.43 -3.41 -1.10
C ARG A 26 12.93 -3.19 -1.04
N GLY A 27 13.70 -4.08 -1.68
CA GLY A 27 15.16 -3.95 -1.79
C GLY A 27 15.59 -2.65 -2.47
N ALA A 28 14.92 -2.26 -3.55
CA ALA A 28 15.21 -1.01 -4.24
C ALA A 28 14.86 0.24 -3.43
N VAL A 29 13.84 0.19 -2.57
CA VAL A 29 13.50 1.29 -1.66
C VAL A 29 14.56 1.41 -0.58
N VAL A 30 14.85 0.33 0.14
CA VAL A 30 15.83 0.33 1.24
C VAL A 30 17.24 0.68 0.75
N ALA A 31 17.62 0.27 -0.46
CA ALA A 31 18.93 0.61 -1.03
C ALA A 31 19.12 2.12 -1.31
N PHE A 32 18.05 2.85 -1.60
CA PHE A 32 18.12 4.29 -1.91
C PHE A 32 17.62 5.18 -0.77
N PHE A 33 16.75 4.64 0.10
CA PHE A 33 16.08 5.33 1.20
C PHE A 33 16.07 4.39 2.41
N ALA A 34 17.25 4.20 3.00
CA ALA A 34 17.47 3.17 4.03
C ALA A 34 16.61 3.38 5.29
N ASP A 35 16.21 4.61 5.56
CA ASP A 35 15.35 4.96 6.68
C ASP A 35 13.86 4.82 6.36
N ALA A 36 13.44 4.60 5.11
CA ALA A 36 12.03 4.60 4.73
C ALA A 36 11.15 3.68 5.60
N VAL A 37 9.98 4.18 6.02
CA VAL A 37 8.92 3.37 6.64
C VAL A 37 8.17 2.65 5.53
N VAL A 38 8.36 1.34 5.45
CA VAL A 38 7.69 0.49 4.46
C VAL A 38 6.40 -0.07 5.04
N GLN A 39 5.28 0.29 4.44
CA GLN A 39 3.97 -0.31 4.69
C GLN A 39 3.68 -1.35 3.61
N ARG A 40 3.36 -2.58 4.04
CA ARG A 40 2.75 -3.58 3.18
C ARG A 40 1.28 -3.21 2.95
N CYS A 41 0.88 -3.17 1.68
CA CYS A 41 -0.48 -2.86 1.28
C CYS A 41 -1.49 -3.88 1.84
N LEU A 42 -2.36 -3.43 2.73
CA LEU A 42 -3.37 -4.26 3.38
C LEU A 42 -4.38 -4.87 2.40
N VAL A 43 -4.76 -4.14 1.34
CA VAL A 43 -5.71 -4.63 0.32
C VAL A 43 -5.11 -5.77 -0.50
N HIS A 44 -3.87 -5.63 -0.95
CA HIS A 44 -3.17 -6.71 -1.65
C HIS A 44 -2.95 -7.90 -0.73
N LYS A 45 -2.64 -7.65 0.55
CA LYS A 45 -2.48 -8.74 1.52
C LYS A 45 -3.77 -9.52 1.73
N GLU A 46 -4.89 -8.81 1.91
CA GLU A 46 -6.22 -9.42 2.03
C GLU A 46 -6.54 -10.27 0.80
N ARG A 47 -6.29 -9.76 -0.42
CA ARG A 47 -6.49 -10.50 -1.68
C ARG A 47 -5.62 -11.76 -1.75
N ASN A 48 -4.35 -11.67 -1.36
CA ASN A 48 -3.41 -12.80 -1.35
C ASN A 48 -3.82 -13.89 -0.35
N ILE A 49 -4.45 -13.52 0.76
CA ILE A 49 -4.98 -14.46 1.75
C ILE A 49 -6.31 -15.06 1.25
N LYS A 50 -7.22 -14.26 0.66
CA LYS A 50 -8.46 -14.75 0.03
C LYS A 50 -8.20 -15.84 -1.00
N GLY A 51 -7.13 -15.72 -1.80
CA GLY A 51 -6.73 -16.73 -2.78
C GLY A 51 -6.36 -18.09 -2.17
N LYS A 52 -6.10 -18.16 -0.85
CA LYS A 52 -5.77 -19.38 -0.10
C LYS A 52 -6.94 -19.92 0.73
N LEU A 53 -8.06 -19.21 0.75
CA LEU A 53 -9.22 -19.54 1.59
C LEU A 53 -10.46 -19.85 0.75
N SER A 54 -11.28 -20.77 1.25
CA SER A 54 -12.65 -20.94 0.74
C SER A 54 -13.47 -19.66 0.90
N LYS A 55 -14.35 -19.39 -0.07
CA LYS A 55 -15.22 -18.19 -0.12
C LYS A 55 -16.05 -17.98 1.15
N ARG A 56 -16.42 -19.05 1.85
CA ARG A 56 -17.17 -18.97 3.13
C ARG A 56 -16.44 -18.17 4.22
N HIS A 57 -15.11 -18.09 4.16
CA HIS A 57 -14.28 -17.37 5.14
C HIS A 57 -13.98 -15.92 4.71
N TRP A 58 -14.34 -15.52 3.49
CA TRP A 58 -13.99 -14.20 2.96
C TRP A 58 -14.69 -13.06 3.70
N GLY A 59 -15.92 -13.27 4.17
CA GLY A 59 -16.65 -12.25 4.93
C GLY A 59 -15.90 -11.85 6.20
N GLU A 60 -15.54 -12.84 7.02
CA GLU A 60 -14.82 -12.61 8.27
C GLU A 60 -13.43 -12.01 8.05
N LEU A 61 -12.68 -12.51 7.05
CA LEU A 61 -11.41 -11.92 6.67
C LEU A 61 -11.55 -10.44 6.28
N SER A 62 -12.56 -10.12 5.46
CA SER A 62 -12.81 -8.73 5.02
C SER A 62 -13.19 -7.83 6.20
N ARG A 63 -13.97 -8.36 7.16
CA ARG A 63 -14.34 -7.66 8.39
C ARG A 63 -13.10 -7.28 9.19
N LEU A 64 -12.20 -8.24 9.43
CA LEU A 64 -10.96 -8.04 10.16
C LEU A 64 -10.01 -7.06 9.46
N PHE A 65 -9.79 -7.20 8.14
CA PHE A 65 -8.96 -6.25 7.37
C PHE A 65 -9.59 -4.85 7.28
N THR A 66 -10.92 -4.74 7.30
CA THR A 66 -11.59 -3.44 7.38
C THR A 66 -11.40 -2.81 8.75
N ARG A 67 -11.53 -3.58 9.83
CA ARG A 67 -11.24 -3.10 11.20
C ARG A 67 -9.78 -2.66 11.32
N LEU A 68 -8.83 -3.45 10.82
CA LEU A 68 -7.40 -3.12 10.84
C LEU A 68 -7.10 -1.79 10.13
N ARG A 69 -7.78 -1.50 9.02
CA ARG A 69 -7.65 -0.22 8.30
C ARG A 69 -8.28 0.96 9.02
N SER A 70 -9.15 0.73 10.00
CA SER A 70 -9.92 1.79 10.67
C SER A 70 -9.39 2.13 12.05
N VAL A 71 -8.81 1.17 12.78
CA VAL A 71 -8.24 1.40 14.13
C VAL A 71 -7.07 2.37 14.08
N GLN A 72 -6.94 3.20 15.13
CA GLN A 72 -5.81 4.12 15.34
C GLN A 72 -4.87 3.54 16.40
N GLY A 73 -3.57 3.79 16.22
CA GLY A 73 -2.54 3.36 17.16
C GLY A 73 -2.15 1.89 16.99
N ILE A 74 -0.96 1.56 17.48
CA ILE A 74 -0.38 0.22 17.33
C ILE A 74 -1.10 -0.82 18.19
N GLU A 75 -1.49 -0.48 19.42
CA GLU A 75 -2.11 -1.42 20.37
C GLU A 75 -3.40 -2.03 19.80
N ALA A 76 -4.31 -1.17 19.31
CA ALA A 76 -5.55 -1.62 18.69
C ALA A 76 -5.31 -2.39 17.36
N ALA A 77 -4.24 -2.05 16.64
CA ALA A 77 -3.87 -2.75 15.41
C ALA A 77 -3.30 -4.15 15.70
N GLU A 78 -2.51 -4.31 16.75
CA GLU A 78 -1.96 -5.58 17.22
C GLU A 78 -3.06 -6.51 17.76
N GLU A 79 -4.07 -5.96 18.41
CA GLU A 79 -5.27 -6.72 18.81
C GLU A 79 -5.95 -7.35 17.59
N VAL A 80 -6.25 -6.55 16.57
CA VAL A 80 -6.86 -7.03 15.32
C VAL A 80 -5.94 -8.01 14.58
N PHE A 81 -4.64 -7.78 14.61
CA PHE A 81 -3.66 -8.69 14.03
C PHE A 81 -3.62 -10.04 14.80
N GLY A 82 -3.78 -10.00 16.12
CA GLY A 82 -4.00 -11.16 16.97
C GLY A 82 -5.22 -11.97 16.56
N GLU A 83 -6.36 -11.30 16.34
CA GLU A 83 -7.58 -11.94 15.85
C GLU A 83 -7.38 -12.58 14.47
N LEU A 84 -6.72 -11.88 13.53
CA LEU A 84 -6.38 -12.43 12.22
C LEU A 84 -5.54 -13.71 12.34
N LYS A 85 -4.56 -13.73 13.23
CA LYS A 85 -3.75 -14.94 13.51
C LYS A 85 -4.62 -16.08 14.04
N SER A 86 -5.42 -15.81 15.07
CA SER A 86 -6.30 -16.80 15.70
C SER A 86 -7.35 -17.34 14.74
N PHE A 87 -7.87 -16.49 13.83
CA PHE A 87 -8.81 -16.88 12.80
C PHE A 87 -8.17 -17.77 11.73
N LEU A 88 -7.00 -17.39 11.20
CA LEU A 88 -6.39 -18.09 10.07
C LEU A 88 -5.71 -19.41 10.48
N LYS A 89 -5.11 -19.46 11.69
CA LYS A 89 -4.33 -20.60 12.17
C LYS A 89 -5.07 -21.96 12.08
N PRO A 90 -6.33 -22.10 12.54
CA PRO A 90 -7.06 -23.36 12.43
C PRO A 90 -7.64 -23.63 11.03
N ILE A 91 -7.69 -22.63 10.14
CA ILE A 91 -8.38 -22.75 8.84
C ILE A 91 -7.43 -23.22 7.73
N ASN A 92 -6.28 -22.58 7.59
CA ASN A 92 -5.35 -22.87 6.50
C ASN A 92 -3.92 -22.41 6.84
N ALA A 93 -2.99 -23.36 6.86
CA ALA A 93 -1.58 -23.10 7.21
C ALA A 93 -0.89 -22.14 6.23
N GLU A 94 -1.22 -22.18 4.94
CA GLU A 94 -0.65 -21.30 3.94
C GLU A 94 -1.19 -19.86 4.05
N ALA A 95 -2.49 -19.71 4.34
CA ALA A 95 -3.10 -18.41 4.64
C ALA A 95 -2.47 -17.78 5.90
N TYR A 96 -2.24 -18.59 6.93
CA TYR A 96 -1.55 -18.17 8.15
C TYR A 96 -0.10 -17.76 7.88
N ARG A 97 0.70 -18.60 7.18
CA ARG A 97 2.07 -18.23 6.75
C ARG A 97 2.08 -16.97 5.90
N SER A 98 1.11 -16.84 5.00
CA SER A 98 0.93 -15.66 4.19
C SER A 98 0.78 -14.44 5.10
N LEU A 99 -0.10 -14.42 6.11
CA LEU A 99 -0.21 -13.28 7.02
C LEU A 99 1.15 -12.89 7.65
N HIS A 100 1.89 -13.88 8.15
CA HIS A 100 3.19 -13.69 8.81
C HIS A 100 4.31 -13.19 7.90
N GLU A 101 4.31 -13.57 6.62
CA GLU A 101 5.34 -13.15 5.64
C GLU A 101 5.51 -11.63 5.56
N ALA A 102 4.44 -10.87 5.74
CA ALA A 102 4.53 -9.41 5.69
C ALA A 102 4.98 -8.77 7.01
N GLY A 103 5.00 -9.54 8.11
CA GLY A 103 5.50 -9.13 9.42
C GLY A 103 5.07 -7.73 9.85
N ASP A 104 6.04 -6.97 10.32
CA ASP A 104 5.88 -5.62 10.85
C ASP A 104 5.45 -4.59 9.80
N ASP A 105 5.73 -4.84 8.51
CA ASP A 105 5.36 -3.92 7.43
C ASP A 105 3.82 -3.78 7.34
N LEU A 106 3.01 -4.73 7.84
CA LEU A 106 1.54 -4.60 7.86
C LEU A 106 1.02 -3.52 8.83
N LEU A 107 1.78 -3.21 9.89
CA LEU A 107 1.36 -2.30 10.96
C LEU A 107 2.18 -1.00 10.98
N ALA A 108 2.95 -0.75 9.91
CA ALA A 108 3.92 0.34 9.88
C ALA A 108 3.28 1.72 10.07
N LEU A 109 2.13 2.00 9.44
CA LEU A 109 1.41 3.26 9.65
C LEU A 109 0.85 3.38 11.07
N HIS A 110 0.34 2.28 11.64
CA HIS A 110 -0.19 2.27 13.01
C HIS A 110 0.90 2.58 14.03
N ARG A 111 2.14 2.14 13.80
CA ARG A 111 3.31 2.50 14.62
C ARG A 111 3.71 3.97 14.51
N LEU A 112 3.37 4.65 13.42
CA LEU A 112 3.55 6.09 13.32
C LEU A 112 2.52 6.87 14.15
N ASP A 113 1.47 6.19 14.63
CA ASP A 113 0.41 6.76 15.48
C ASP A 113 -0.10 8.11 14.96
N VAL A 114 -0.32 8.16 13.64
CA VAL A 114 -0.88 9.34 12.98
C VAL A 114 -2.42 9.29 13.05
N PRO A 115 -3.10 10.44 12.91
CA PRO A 115 -4.56 10.46 12.90
C PRO A 115 -5.16 9.51 11.87
N SER A 116 -6.17 8.72 12.28
CA SER A 116 -6.85 7.75 11.43
C SER A 116 -7.54 8.35 10.20
N THR A 117 -7.70 9.67 10.14
CA THR A 117 -8.12 10.41 8.95
C THR A 117 -7.26 10.11 7.71
N LEU A 118 -5.98 9.80 7.90
CA LEU A 118 -5.05 9.41 6.83
C LEU A 118 -5.23 7.97 6.37
N HIS A 119 -5.78 7.08 7.20
CA HIS A 119 -5.84 5.64 6.93
C HIS A 119 -6.65 5.33 5.67
N ARG A 120 -7.73 6.09 5.43
CA ARG A 120 -8.56 5.96 4.21
C ARG A 120 -7.73 6.06 2.94
N SER A 121 -6.69 6.87 2.95
CA SER A 121 -5.80 7.08 1.80
C SER A 121 -4.56 6.20 1.85
N LEU A 122 -3.92 6.10 3.02
CA LEU A 122 -2.60 5.47 3.19
C LEU A 122 -2.63 3.96 3.45
N LEU A 123 -3.79 3.39 3.78
CA LEU A 123 -4.01 1.94 3.94
C LEU A 123 -4.99 1.37 2.90
N SER A 124 -5.32 2.14 1.86
CA SER A 124 -6.12 1.69 0.73
C SER A 124 -5.32 1.69 -0.57
N THR A 125 -5.86 1.01 -1.58
CA THR A 125 -5.33 1.00 -2.95
C THR A 125 -6.06 1.95 -3.87
N ASN A 126 -7.04 2.71 -3.36
CA ASN A 126 -7.97 3.50 -4.16
C ASN A 126 -7.25 4.49 -5.09
N ALA A 127 -6.18 5.14 -4.61
CA ALA A 127 -5.42 6.09 -5.43
C ALA A 127 -4.81 5.43 -6.68
N ILE A 128 -4.34 4.17 -6.56
CA ILE A 128 -3.72 3.43 -7.64
C ILE A 128 -4.79 2.74 -8.50
N GLU A 129 -5.73 2.03 -7.87
CA GLU A 129 -6.79 1.28 -8.57
C GLU A 129 -7.71 2.21 -9.36
N ASN A 130 -8.09 3.37 -8.81
CA ASN A 130 -8.89 4.34 -9.55
C ASN A 130 -8.11 4.94 -10.73
N SER A 131 -6.83 5.26 -10.54
CA SER A 131 -5.99 5.77 -11.63
C SER A 131 -5.92 4.78 -12.78
N PHE A 132 -5.57 3.52 -12.51
CA PHE A 132 -5.49 2.48 -13.53
C PHE A 132 -6.85 2.08 -14.11
N LEU A 133 -7.94 2.17 -13.34
CA LEU A 133 -9.29 1.97 -13.87
C LEU A 133 -9.62 3.03 -14.93
N ASN A 134 -9.32 4.30 -14.67
CA ASN A 134 -9.52 5.37 -15.64
C ASN A 134 -8.59 5.22 -16.85
N THR A 135 -7.33 4.86 -16.64
CA THR A 135 -6.39 4.53 -17.72
C THR A 135 -6.95 3.42 -18.62
N ARG A 136 -7.42 2.30 -18.05
CA ARG A 136 -8.00 1.18 -18.81
C ARG A 136 -9.24 1.61 -19.63
N ARG A 137 -10.10 2.47 -19.09
CA ARG A 137 -11.25 3.00 -19.83
C ARG A 137 -10.83 3.81 -21.06
N LYS A 138 -9.75 4.60 -20.95
CA LYS A 138 -9.19 5.37 -22.08
C LYS A 138 -8.53 4.48 -23.13
N LEU A 139 -7.87 3.41 -22.68
CA LEU A 139 -7.17 2.47 -23.56
C LEU A 139 -8.07 1.37 -24.16
N GLY A 140 -9.27 1.15 -23.63
CA GLY A 140 -10.09 -0.02 -23.94
C GLY A 140 -10.53 -0.17 -25.41
N ARG A 141 -10.38 0.87 -26.23
CA ARG A 141 -10.64 0.83 -27.68
C ARG A 141 -9.39 0.69 -28.54
N VAL A 142 -8.19 0.74 -27.93
CA VAL A 142 -6.92 0.53 -28.62
C VAL A 142 -6.65 -0.97 -28.62
N THR A 143 -6.99 -1.64 -29.72
CA THR A 143 -6.93 -3.11 -29.82
C THR A 143 -5.69 -3.63 -30.56
N ARG A 144 -4.93 -2.75 -31.22
CA ARG A 144 -3.72 -3.11 -31.96
C ARG A 144 -2.53 -2.30 -31.47
N PHE A 145 -1.66 -2.95 -30.69
CA PHE A 145 -0.37 -2.41 -30.27
C PHE A 145 0.73 -2.97 -31.16
N ARG A 146 1.60 -2.08 -31.66
CA ARG A 146 2.77 -2.45 -32.48
C ARG A 146 4.03 -2.39 -31.63
N ALA A 147 4.63 -3.54 -31.36
CA ALA A 147 5.78 -3.67 -30.47
C ALA A 147 7.02 -2.92 -31.00
N GLU A 148 7.11 -2.77 -32.32
CA GLU A 148 8.15 -2.02 -33.03
C GLU A 148 8.00 -0.49 -32.95
N THR A 149 6.97 0.02 -32.25
CA THR A 149 6.68 1.45 -32.12
C THR A 149 6.60 1.89 -30.67
N ASP A 150 6.60 3.21 -30.42
CA ASP A 150 6.39 3.80 -29.10
C ASP A 150 4.90 4.00 -28.74
N GLN A 151 3.97 3.45 -29.55
CA GLN A 151 2.53 3.63 -29.39
C GLN A 151 2.03 3.30 -27.98
N ALA A 152 2.51 2.19 -27.39
CA ALA A 152 2.11 1.80 -26.03
C ALA A 152 2.47 2.87 -25.00
N SER A 153 3.67 3.44 -25.09
CA SER A 153 4.14 4.51 -24.20
C SER A 153 3.35 5.80 -24.38
N ARG A 154 3.05 6.19 -25.64
CA ARG A 154 2.24 7.38 -25.94
C ARG A 154 0.81 7.25 -25.43
N TRP A 155 0.18 6.12 -25.68
CA TRP A 155 -1.17 5.83 -25.22
C TRP A 155 -1.27 5.78 -23.69
N LEU A 156 -0.30 5.11 -23.04
CA LEU A 156 -0.22 5.10 -21.58
C LEU A 156 -0.05 6.51 -21.02
N SER A 157 0.83 7.31 -21.62
CA SER A 157 1.07 8.70 -21.21
C SER A 157 -0.20 9.54 -21.35
N TYR A 158 -0.86 9.50 -22.50
CA TYR A 158 -2.15 10.15 -22.72
C TYR A 158 -3.18 9.74 -21.67
N ALA A 159 -3.36 8.43 -21.47
CA ALA A 159 -4.38 7.91 -20.57
C ALA A 159 -4.11 8.26 -19.09
N LEU A 160 -2.84 8.34 -18.68
CA LEU A 160 -2.45 8.79 -17.34
C LEU A 160 -2.65 10.31 -17.18
N LEU A 161 -2.28 11.12 -18.17
CA LEU A 161 -2.52 12.57 -18.15
C LEU A 161 -4.03 12.90 -18.11
N GLU A 162 -4.87 12.13 -18.80
CA GLU A 162 -6.32 12.26 -18.69
C GLU A 162 -6.86 11.86 -17.32
N ALA A 163 -6.29 10.81 -16.70
CA ALA A 163 -6.69 10.40 -15.35
C ALA A 163 -6.29 11.44 -14.29
N GLU A 164 -5.11 12.04 -14.45
CA GLU A 164 -4.55 13.06 -13.55
C GLU A 164 -5.46 14.28 -13.40
N LYS A 165 -6.14 14.71 -14.48
CA LYS A 165 -7.09 15.84 -14.44
C LYS A 165 -8.21 15.66 -13.41
N GLY A 166 -8.52 14.43 -13.02
CA GLY A 166 -9.54 14.11 -12.02
C GLY A 166 -9.01 14.00 -10.59
N PHE A 167 -7.70 14.20 -10.37
CA PHE A 167 -7.09 14.00 -9.06
C PHE A 167 -7.55 15.06 -8.06
N ARG A 168 -7.70 14.61 -6.81
CA ARG A 168 -8.06 15.45 -5.66
C ARG A 168 -7.01 15.23 -4.58
N ARG A 169 -6.92 16.16 -3.63
CA ARG A 169 -6.15 15.94 -2.41
C ARG A 169 -6.63 14.66 -1.72
N ILE A 170 -5.69 13.94 -1.12
CA ILE A 170 -6.02 12.72 -0.38
C ILE A 170 -6.96 13.02 0.78
N SER A 171 -7.79 12.05 1.16
CA SER A 171 -8.57 12.16 2.40
C SER A 171 -7.61 12.22 3.59
N GLY A 172 -7.88 13.14 4.52
CA GLY A 172 -6.99 13.40 5.66
C GLY A 172 -5.80 14.31 5.35
N HIS A 173 -5.76 14.99 4.18
CA HIS A 173 -4.59 15.82 3.81
C HIS A 173 -4.23 16.90 4.85
N SER A 174 -5.18 17.39 5.64
CA SER A 174 -4.93 18.34 6.74
C SER A 174 -4.08 17.74 7.87
N SER A 175 -4.02 16.41 7.98
CA SER A 175 -3.23 15.67 8.96
C SER A 175 -1.84 15.28 8.44
N LEU A 176 -1.47 15.64 7.20
CA LEU A 176 -0.12 15.38 6.67
C LEU A 176 1.02 15.96 7.52
N PRO A 177 0.89 17.15 8.17
CA PRO A 177 1.92 17.63 9.09
C PRO A 177 2.21 16.65 10.23
N ALA A 178 1.20 15.94 10.75
CA ALA A 178 1.38 14.92 11.78
C ALA A 178 2.17 13.71 11.25
N LEU A 179 1.95 13.33 9.99
CA LEU A 179 2.75 12.28 9.34
C LEU A 179 4.20 12.70 9.16
N ILE A 180 4.48 13.93 8.72
CA ILE A 180 5.84 14.46 8.58
C ILE A 180 6.55 14.46 9.95
N ALA A 181 5.88 14.97 10.99
CA ALA A 181 6.42 14.96 12.34
C ALA A 181 6.68 13.54 12.85
N ALA A 182 5.79 12.59 12.55
CA ALA A 182 5.95 11.19 12.94
C ALA A 182 7.13 10.51 12.22
N LEU A 183 7.32 10.81 10.94
CA LEU A 183 8.44 10.30 10.14
C LEU A 183 9.78 10.91 10.58
N ALA A 184 9.78 12.14 11.10
CA ALA A 184 10.99 12.77 11.65
C ALA A 184 11.46 12.14 12.98
N ARG A 185 10.62 11.34 13.66
CA ARG A 185 11.04 10.68 14.90
C ARG A 185 12.08 9.60 14.60
N PRO A 186 13.11 9.45 15.46
CA PRO A 186 14.06 8.35 15.36
C PRO A 186 13.33 7.02 15.33
N ILE A 187 13.85 6.05 14.58
CA ILE A 187 13.36 4.68 14.65
C ILE A 187 13.54 4.21 16.10
N ALA A 188 12.44 3.94 16.79
CA ALA A 188 12.51 3.19 18.02
C ALA A 188 13.08 1.82 17.65
N VAL A 189 14.33 1.58 18.04
CA VAL A 189 14.94 0.25 17.93
C VAL A 189 14.18 -0.61 18.92
N SER A 190 13.24 -1.42 18.45
CA SER A 190 12.65 -2.47 19.27
C SER A 190 13.81 -3.35 19.77
N LYS A 191 13.95 -3.43 21.09
CA LYS A 191 14.79 -4.43 21.75
C LYS A 191 14.22 -5.82 21.54
#